data_AF-A0A132BWC8-F1
#
_entry.id   AF-A0A132BWC8-F1
#
_cell.length_a   1.000
_cell.length_b   1.000
_cell.length_c   1.000
_cell.angle_alpha   90.00
_cell.angle_beta   90.00
_cell.angle_gamma   90.00
#
_symmetry.space_group_name_H-M   'P 1'
#
loop_
_entity.id
_entity.type
_entity.pdbx_description
1 polymer ?
#
loop_
_entity_poly.entity_id
_entity_poly.type
_entity_poly.pdbx_seq_one_letter_code
_entity_poly.pdbx_strand_id
1 'polypeptide(L)'
;MAVEAGAWAAEWERAKKAFEKNTKSKKPSDGFIKMVSRTTLSTNFKAMDKGFNDYRSAGGKKDLDKQLKSLDALAKALLAAKKACASYVKVIDAAWKEEVKKSGSKMKLDSLNVLEKDLEAIIVSGEAQLNLNKQIVGKRGKEMTEAVRSLNVLGKNLDATLKKGALFVAQNQRNSNGDEAEALSFFRENIMKAARDINQNVGNIAKLYPDGSVEKKTGDAIFKAMADWASKGANTSDIKAMKTKKDMLDLNGKMTTRIKAISEWRKKLKPPVPA
;
A
#
# COMPACT_ATOMS: atom_id res chain seq x y z
N MET A 1 0.99 -2.09 5.67
CA MET A 1 2.45 -2.29 5.76
C MET A 1 3.01 -2.06 4.37
N ALA A 2 4.33 -1.88 4.21
CA ALA A 2 4.93 -2.04 2.88
C ALA A 2 4.55 -3.42 2.34
N VAL A 3 4.05 -3.51 1.11
CA VAL A 3 3.63 -4.79 0.52
C VAL A 3 4.85 -5.69 0.40
N GLU A 4 4.91 -6.70 1.25
CA GLU A 4 5.99 -7.67 1.30
C GLU A 4 5.92 -8.60 0.08
N ALA A 5 7.05 -8.74 -0.63
CA ALA A 5 7.12 -9.55 -1.83
C ALA A 5 6.98 -11.04 -1.47
N GLY A 6 6.08 -11.74 -2.16
CA GLY A 6 5.74 -13.13 -1.84
C GLY A 6 4.71 -13.28 -0.71
N ALA A 7 4.11 -12.18 -0.24
CA ALA A 7 3.02 -12.17 0.74
C ALA A 7 1.83 -11.27 0.29
N TRP A 8 1.61 -11.14 -1.02
CA TRP A 8 0.53 -10.35 -1.62
C TRP A 8 -0.86 -10.87 -1.22
N ALA A 9 -1.04 -12.18 -1.06
CA ALA A 9 -2.32 -12.72 -0.59
C ALA A 9 -2.61 -12.29 0.87
N ALA A 10 -1.58 -12.22 1.71
CA ALA A 10 -1.72 -11.77 3.09
C ALA A 10 -2.03 -10.27 3.18
N GLU A 11 -1.46 -9.45 2.29
CA GLU A 11 -1.82 -8.03 2.16
C GLU A 11 -3.27 -7.85 1.71
N TRP A 12 -3.72 -8.66 0.74
CA TRP A 12 -5.11 -8.66 0.32
C TRP A 12 -6.08 -8.99 1.47
N GLU A 13 -5.85 -10.07 2.20
CA GLU A 13 -6.73 -10.45 3.32
C GLU A 13 -6.76 -9.37 4.40
N ARG A 14 -5.64 -8.65 4.61
CA ARG A 14 -5.59 -7.49 5.51
C ARG A 14 -6.43 -6.32 4.99
N ALA A 15 -6.30 -5.95 3.72
CA ALA A 15 -7.07 -4.88 3.10
C ALA A 15 -8.58 -5.19 3.11
N LYS A 16 -8.95 -6.43 2.76
CA LYS A 16 -10.33 -6.93 2.83
C LYS A 16 -10.92 -6.82 4.24
N LYS A 17 -10.22 -7.32 5.26
CA LYS A 17 -10.69 -7.21 6.67
C LYS A 17 -10.85 -5.77 7.12
N ALA A 18 -9.94 -4.88 6.70
CA ALA A 18 -10.05 -3.46 7.02
C ALA A 18 -11.28 -2.82 6.36
N PHE A 19 -11.54 -3.16 5.10
CA PHE A 19 -12.73 -2.72 4.38
C PHE A 19 -14.02 -3.22 5.05
N GLU A 20 -14.11 -4.51 5.38
CA GLU A 20 -15.27 -5.10 6.07
C GLU A 20 -15.52 -4.46 7.45
N LYS A 21 -14.44 -4.13 8.18
CA LYS A 21 -14.55 -3.41 9.45
C LYS A 21 -15.08 -1.99 9.25
N ASN A 22 -14.49 -1.23 8.32
CA ASN A 22 -14.83 0.19 8.09
C ASN A 22 -16.28 0.35 7.58
N THR A 23 -16.75 -0.61 6.78
CA THR A 23 -18.11 -0.57 6.21
C THR A 23 -19.17 -1.21 7.10
N LYS A 24 -18.77 -1.88 8.18
CA LYS A 24 -19.63 -2.70 9.08
C LYS A 24 -20.41 -3.81 8.34
N SER A 25 -20.07 -4.09 7.09
CA SER A 25 -20.76 -5.05 6.23
C SER A 25 -20.07 -6.42 6.33
N LYS A 26 -20.40 -7.18 7.38
CA LYS A 26 -19.86 -8.53 7.64
C LYS A 26 -20.77 -9.70 7.23
N LYS A 27 -22.05 -9.48 6.90
CA LYS A 27 -23.03 -10.59 6.79
C LYS A 27 -23.46 -10.93 5.35
N PRO A 28 -23.51 -12.22 4.98
CA PRO A 28 -24.04 -12.72 3.70
C PRO A 28 -25.53 -12.49 3.42
N SER A 29 -26.30 -11.97 4.37
CA SER A 29 -27.74 -11.70 4.21
C SER A 29 -28.03 -10.56 3.24
N ASP A 30 -27.03 -9.74 2.91
CA ASP A 30 -27.11 -8.74 1.86
C ASP A 30 -26.63 -9.35 0.53
N GLY A 31 -27.44 -9.25 -0.53
CA GLY A 31 -27.11 -9.76 -1.88
C GLY A 31 -25.74 -9.30 -2.42
N PHE A 32 -25.18 -8.25 -1.84
CA PHE A 32 -23.81 -7.76 -1.94
C PHE A 32 -22.74 -8.86 -1.74
N ILE A 33 -22.76 -9.60 -0.62
CA ILE A 33 -21.73 -10.64 -0.34
C ILE A 33 -21.84 -11.80 -1.34
N LYS A 34 -23.04 -12.10 -1.85
CA LYS A 34 -23.26 -13.18 -2.83
C LYS A 34 -22.61 -12.88 -4.20
N MET A 35 -22.52 -11.60 -4.57
CA MET A 35 -21.76 -11.16 -5.75
C MET A 35 -20.25 -11.11 -5.48
N VAL A 36 -19.84 -10.69 -4.27
CA VAL A 36 -18.44 -10.57 -3.87
C VAL A 36 -17.76 -11.93 -3.60
N SER A 37 -18.49 -12.93 -3.07
CA SER A 37 -17.96 -14.26 -2.76
C SER A 37 -17.57 -15.08 -3.99
N ARG A 38 -18.00 -14.67 -5.19
CA ARG A 38 -17.61 -15.27 -6.47
C ARG A 38 -16.24 -14.81 -6.96
N THR A 39 -15.54 -13.98 -6.21
CA THR A 39 -14.30 -13.34 -6.67
C THR A 39 -13.08 -14.17 -6.29
N THR A 40 -12.18 -14.37 -7.25
CA THR A 40 -11.00 -15.25 -7.12
C THR A 40 -9.74 -14.52 -6.65
N LEU A 41 -9.87 -13.32 -6.05
CA LEU A 41 -8.73 -12.47 -5.69
C LEU A 41 -7.69 -13.17 -4.82
N SER A 42 -8.14 -13.88 -3.77
CA SER A 42 -7.23 -14.62 -2.88
C SER A 42 -6.45 -15.69 -3.66
N THR A 43 -7.10 -16.41 -4.58
CA THR A 43 -6.46 -17.39 -5.46
C THR A 43 -5.43 -16.75 -6.40
N ASN A 44 -5.76 -15.61 -7.00
CA ASN A 44 -4.85 -14.93 -7.93
C ASN A 44 -3.62 -14.35 -7.20
N PHE A 45 -3.80 -13.78 -6.01
CA PHE A 45 -2.66 -13.30 -5.22
C PHE A 45 -1.81 -14.45 -4.68
N LYS A 46 -2.41 -15.59 -4.29
CA LYS A 46 -1.64 -16.81 -3.96
C LYS A 46 -0.84 -17.33 -5.14
N ALA A 47 -1.37 -17.22 -6.36
CA ALA A 47 -0.62 -17.57 -7.57
C ALA A 47 0.56 -16.62 -7.80
N MET A 48 0.41 -15.32 -7.50
CA MET A 48 1.54 -14.38 -7.51
C MET A 48 2.59 -14.76 -6.46
N ASP A 49 2.17 -15.02 -5.21
CA ASP A 49 3.07 -15.44 -4.12
C ASP A 49 3.85 -16.69 -4.52
N LYS A 50 3.16 -17.70 -5.06
CA LYS A 50 3.77 -18.93 -5.56
C LYS A 50 4.80 -18.65 -6.66
N GLY A 51 4.45 -17.87 -7.69
CA GLY A 51 5.38 -17.58 -8.80
C GLY A 51 6.65 -16.87 -8.33
N PHE A 52 6.54 -15.98 -7.34
CA PHE A 52 7.70 -15.29 -6.76
C PHE A 52 8.53 -16.21 -5.84
N ASN A 53 7.90 -17.04 -5.03
CA ASN A 53 8.60 -18.00 -4.16
C ASN A 53 9.29 -19.11 -4.98
N ASP A 54 8.69 -19.55 -6.08
CA ASP A 54 9.31 -20.47 -7.05
C ASP A 54 10.53 -19.82 -7.71
N TYR A 55 10.47 -18.52 -8.04
CA TYR A 55 11.62 -17.77 -8.53
C TYR A 55 12.74 -17.70 -7.48
N ARG A 56 12.42 -17.36 -6.23
CA ARG A 56 13.42 -17.28 -5.13
C ARG A 56 14.07 -18.64 -4.86
N SER A 57 13.29 -19.71 -4.87
CA SER A 57 13.76 -21.08 -4.62
C SER A 57 14.64 -21.61 -5.76
N ALA A 58 14.48 -21.10 -6.98
CA ALA A 58 15.39 -21.38 -8.11
C ALA A 58 16.72 -20.59 -8.04
N GLY A 59 17.03 -19.96 -6.90
CA GLY A 59 18.20 -19.11 -6.66
C GLY A 59 19.54 -19.85 -6.69
N GLY A 60 20.09 -20.05 -7.90
CA GLY A 60 21.47 -20.49 -8.12
C GLY A 60 21.93 -20.15 -9.54
N LYS A 61 23.24 -19.86 -9.73
CA LYS A 61 23.82 -19.54 -11.06
C LYS A 61 23.57 -20.60 -12.14
N LYS A 62 23.22 -21.83 -11.75
CA LYS A 62 23.02 -22.99 -12.65
C LYS A 62 21.58 -23.17 -13.16
N ASP A 63 20.60 -22.41 -12.66
CA ASP A 63 19.16 -22.64 -12.94
C ASP A 63 18.44 -21.43 -13.55
N LEU A 64 19.14 -20.66 -14.40
CA LEU A 64 18.60 -19.47 -15.08
C LEU A 64 17.29 -19.74 -15.84
N ASP A 65 17.19 -20.87 -16.53
CA ASP A 65 15.98 -21.25 -17.27
C ASP A 65 14.79 -21.49 -16.35
N LYS A 66 15.02 -22.06 -15.15
CA LYS A 66 13.98 -22.23 -14.15
C LYS A 66 13.56 -20.87 -13.57
N GLN A 67 14.50 -19.98 -13.31
CA GLN A 67 14.20 -18.61 -12.86
C GLN A 67 13.37 -17.84 -13.88
N LEU A 68 13.71 -17.90 -15.17
CA LEU A 68 12.94 -17.27 -16.25
C LEU A 68 11.52 -17.85 -16.33
N LYS A 69 11.37 -19.18 -16.28
CA LYS A 69 10.04 -19.84 -16.27
C LYS A 69 9.20 -19.41 -15.07
N SER A 70 9.79 -19.31 -13.87
CA SER A 70 9.10 -18.83 -12.67
C SER A 70 8.68 -17.36 -12.79
N LEU A 71 9.51 -16.50 -13.39
CA LEU A 71 9.16 -15.10 -13.66
C LEU A 71 8.04 -14.96 -14.71
N ASP A 72 7.98 -15.83 -15.71
CA ASP A 72 6.86 -15.85 -16.66
C ASP A 72 5.57 -16.38 -16.04
N ALA A 73 5.66 -17.36 -15.12
CA ALA A 73 4.53 -17.78 -14.31
C ALA A 73 4.01 -16.63 -13.42
N LEU A 74 4.92 -15.89 -12.77
CA LEU A 74 4.58 -14.68 -12.02
C LEU A 74 3.92 -13.62 -12.92
N ALA A 75 4.42 -13.40 -14.14
CA ALA A 75 3.82 -12.46 -15.09
C ALA A 75 2.37 -12.82 -15.45
N LYS A 76 2.10 -14.12 -15.70
CA LYS A 76 0.74 -14.62 -15.98
C LYS A 76 -0.17 -14.45 -14.77
N ALA A 77 0.32 -14.80 -13.57
CA ALA A 77 -0.44 -14.64 -12.33
C ALA A 77 -0.76 -13.16 -12.04
N LEU A 78 0.20 -12.26 -12.29
CA LEU A 78 0.02 -10.82 -12.12
C LEU A 78 -1.03 -10.25 -13.08
N LEU A 79 -1.03 -10.67 -14.35
CA LEU A 79 -2.06 -10.26 -15.30
C LEU A 79 -3.45 -10.74 -14.88
N ALA A 80 -3.56 -11.99 -14.41
CA ALA A 80 -4.81 -12.55 -13.90
C ALA A 80 -5.30 -11.78 -12.67
N ALA A 81 -4.41 -11.48 -11.72
CA ALA A 81 -4.71 -10.68 -10.54
C ALA A 81 -5.19 -9.27 -10.92
N LYS A 82 -4.53 -8.60 -11.88
CA LYS A 82 -4.91 -7.26 -12.36
C LYS A 82 -6.32 -7.25 -12.96
N LYS A 83 -6.65 -8.24 -13.80
CA LYS A 83 -8.00 -8.41 -14.35
C LYS A 83 -9.02 -8.68 -13.25
N ALA A 84 -8.70 -9.55 -12.30
CA ALA A 84 -9.57 -9.87 -11.18
C ALA A 84 -9.82 -8.65 -10.27
N CYS A 85 -8.81 -7.82 -10.02
CA CYS A 85 -8.94 -6.56 -9.27
C CYS A 85 -9.90 -5.60 -9.97
N ALA A 86 -9.74 -5.39 -11.28
CA ALA A 86 -10.61 -4.52 -12.05
C ALA A 86 -12.07 -5.01 -12.03
N SER A 87 -12.30 -6.32 -12.19
CA SER A 87 -13.64 -6.91 -12.08
C SER A 87 -14.22 -6.77 -10.68
N TYR A 88 -13.40 -6.98 -9.65
CA TYR A 88 -13.80 -6.84 -8.24
C TYR A 88 -14.26 -5.42 -7.91
N VAL A 89 -13.48 -4.41 -8.30
CA VAL A 89 -13.81 -2.99 -8.09
C VAL A 89 -15.14 -2.64 -8.77
N LYS A 90 -15.36 -3.08 -10.02
CA LYS A 90 -16.61 -2.85 -10.74
C LYS A 90 -17.83 -3.46 -10.03
N VAL A 91 -17.72 -4.70 -9.56
CA VAL A 91 -18.81 -5.38 -8.84
C VAL A 91 -19.17 -4.64 -7.55
N ILE A 92 -18.15 -4.21 -6.80
CA ILE A 92 -18.37 -3.51 -5.54
C ILE A 92 -18.90 -2.09 -5.77
N ASP A 93 -18.39 -1.36 -6.76
CA ASP A 93 -18.89 -0.03 -7.15
C ASP A 93 -20.37 -0.07 -7.55
N ALA A 94 -20.77 -1.04 -8.38
CA ALA A 94 -22.17 -1.21 -8.78
C ALA A 94 -23.08 -1.49 -7.58
N ALA A 95 -22.67 -2.40 -6.70
CA ALA A 95 -23.47 -2.77 -5.53
C ALA A 95 -23.56 -1.63 -4.49
N TRP A 96 -22.53 -0.78 -4.37
CA TRP A 96 -22.58 0.39 -3.48
C TRP A 96 -23.34 1.57 -4.04
N LYS A 97 -23.28 1.84 -5.35
CA LYS A 97 -24.09 2.91 -5.97
C LYS A 97 -25.58 2.69 -5.72
N GLU A 98 -26.03 1.44 -5.74
CA GLU A 98 -27.40 1.08 -5.39
C GLU A 98 -27.72 1.29 -3.90
N GLU A 99 -26.76 1.02 -3.01
CA GLU A 99 -26.95 1.17 -1.56
C GLU A 99 -26.86 2.62 -1.07
N VAL A 100 -26.05 3.46 -1.74
CA VAL A 100 -25.94 4.91 -1.46
C VAL A 100 -27.25 5.62 -1.76
N LYS A 101 -27.95 5.23 -2.84
CA LYS A 101 -29.30 5.74 -3.16
C LYS A 101 -30.30 5.47 -2.03
N LYS A 102 -30.11 4.39 -1.25
CA LYS A 102 -31.01 3.98 -0.16
C LYS A 102 -30.65 4.58 1.20
N SER A 103 -29.35 4.65 1.52
CA SER A 103 -28.87 4.98 2.87
C SER A 103 -28.22 6.36 3.01
N GLY A 104 -27.90 7.06 1.90
CA GLY A 104 -27.27 8.38 1.91
C GLY A 104 -25.83 8.44 2.43
N SER A 105 -25.22 7.32 2.82
CA SER A 105 -23.89 7.29 3.47
C SER A 105 -22.73 7.38 2.47
N LYS A 106 -21.95 8.47 2.52
CA LYS A 106 -20.75 8.69 1.68
C LYS A 106 -19.50 7.94 2.14
N MET A 107 -19.41 7.55 3.42
CA MET A 107 -18.24 6.88 4.01
C MET A 107 -17.92 5.52 3.35
N LYS A 108 -18.94 4.83 2.84
CA LYS A 108 -18.78 3.52 2.19
C LYS A 108 -18.12 3.64 0.80
N LEU A 109 -18.46 4.69 0.04
CA LEU A 109 -17.78 5.01 -1.23
C LEU A 109 -16.30 5.35 -1.01
N ASP A 110 -15.99 6.05 0.08
CA ASP A 110 -14.59 6.36 0.41
C ASP A 110 -13.79 5.12 0.80
N SER A 111 -14.40 4.19 1.54
CA SER A 111 -13.78 2.90 1.85
C SER A 111 -13.51 2.05 0.60
N LEU A 112 -14.36 2.14 -0.43
CA LEU A 112 -14.11 1.51 -1.74
C LEU A 112 -12.88 2.13 -2.42
N ASN A 113 -12.81 3.46 -2.50
CA ASN A 113 -11.67 4.15 -3.11
C ASN A 113 -10.34 3.75 -2.45
N VAL A 114 -10.34 3.55 -1.13
CA VAL A 114 -9.18 3.04 -0.39
C VAL A 114 -8.85 1.61 -0.80
N LEU A 115 -9.85 0.74 -0.86
CA LEU A 115 -9.67 -0.67 -1.23
C LEU A 115 -9.14 -0.80 -2.66
N GLU A 116 -9.62 0.01 -3.60
CA GLU A 116 -9.10 0.06 -4.97
C GLU A 116 -7.62 0.42 -5.00
N LYS A 117 -7.18 1.38 -4.19
CA LYS A 117 -5.75 1.73 -4.09
C LYS A 117 -4.92 0.71 -3.36
N ASP A 118 -5.49 -0.02 -2.40
CA ASP A 118 -4.84 -1.19 -1.81
C ASP A 118 -4.59 -2.27 -2.86
N LEU A 119 -5.58 -2.56 -3.70
CA LEU A 119 -5.42 -3.48 -4.83
C LEU A 119 -4.38 -2.96 -5.83
N GLU A 120 -4.40 -1.67 -6.17
CA GLU A 120 -3.40 -1.04 -7.04
C GLU A 120 -1.98 -1.16 -6.44
N ALA A 121 -1.82 -0.90 -5.15
CA ALA A 121 -0.52 -1.00 -4.46
C ALA A 121 0.02 -2.43 -4.47
N ILE A 122 -0.85 -3.44 -4.27
CA ILE A 122 -0.48 -4.85 -4.35
C ILE A 122 -0.01 -5.19 -5.78
N ILE A 123 -0.75 -4.77 -6.81
CA ILE A 123 -0.39 -5.01 -8.21
C ILE A 123 0.92 -4.30 -8.59
N VAL A 124 1.07 -3.01 -8.22
CA VAL A 124 2.28 -2.22 -8.51
C VAL A 124 3.50 -2.82 -7.83
N SER A 125 3.38 -3.33 -6.60
CA SER A 125 4.45 -4.07 -5.92
C SER A 125 4.85 -5.32 -6.70
N GLY A 126 3.87 -6.11 -7.16
CA GLY A 126 4.12 -7.25 -8.04
C GLY A 126 4.81 -6.87 -9.35
N GLU A 127 4.37 -5.80 -10.00
CA GLU A 127 4.95 -5.30 -11.26
C GLU A 127 6.39 -4.80 -11.03
N ALA A 128 6.65 -4.15 -9.90
CA ALA A 128 7.98 -3.71 -9.51
C ALA A 128 8.93 -4.90 -9.34
N GLN A 129 8.50 -5.93 -8.61
CA GLN A 129 9.27 -7.15 -8.40
C GLN A 129 9.50 -7.90 -9.71
N LEU A 130 8.48 -8.09 -10.53
CA LEU A 130 8.61 -8.78 -11.81
C LEU A 130 9.61 -8.07 -12.72
N ASN A 131 9.47 -6.75 -12.90
CA ASN A 131 10.34 -5.97 -13.78
C ASN A 131 11.79 -5.97 -13.29
N LEU A 132 11.99 -5.80 -11.97
CA LEU A 132 13.32 -5.85 -11.39
C LEU A 132 13.97 -7.23 -11.60
N ASN A 133 13.27 -8.31 -11.25
CA ASN A 133 13.84 -9.65 -11.32
C ASN A 133 14.06 -10.11 -12.76
N LYS A 134 13.24 -9.67 -13.73
CA LYS A 134 13.52 -9.84 -15.16
C LYS A 134 14.81 -9.14 -15.61
N GLN A 135 15.09 -7.94 -15.08
CA GLN A 135 16.36 -7.26 -15.34
C GLN A 135 17.55 -7.99 -14.71
N ILE A 136 17.38 -8.54 -13.50
CA ILE A 136 18.42 -9.29 -12.77
C ILE A 136 18.80 -10.59 -13.47
N VAL A 137 17.81 -11.37 -13.89
CA VAL A 137 18.03 -12.65 -14.60
C VAL A 137 18.47 -12.41 -16.04
N GLY A 138 18.13 -11.26 -16.62
CA GLY A 138 18.64 -10.80 -17.93
C GLY A 138 20.05 -10.19 -17.88
N LYS A 139 20.54 -9.71 -19.04
CA LYS A 139 21.92 -9.20 -19.21
C LYS A 139 22.26 -7.96 -18.34
N ARG A 140 21.27 -7.18 -17.89
CA ARG A 140 21.45 -5.96 -17.07
C ARG A 140 21.71 -6.23 -15.58
N GLY A 141 21.41 -7.43 -15.08
CA GLY A 141 21.55 -7.78 -13.67
C GLY A 141 22.98 -7.85 -13.16
N LYS A 142 23.94 -8.09 -14.06
CA LYS A 142 25.37 -8.15 -13.74
C LYS A 142 25.96 -6.80 -13.31
N GLU A 143 25.30 -5.69 -13.68
CA GLU A 143 25.77 -4.32 -13.40
C GLU A 143 25.02 -3.64 -12.24
N MET A 144 23.88 -4.18 -11.79
CA MET A 144 23.09 -3.58 -10.70
C MET A 144 23.45 -4.18 -9.33
N THR A 145 23.90 -3.32 -8.41
CA THR A 145 24.10 -3.68 -7.00
C THR A 145 22.78 -3.99 -6.29
N GLU A 146 22.82 -4.78 -5.21
CA GLU A 146 21.64 -5.12 -4.41
C GLU A 146 20.95 -3.88 -3.81
N ALA A 147 21.72 -2.85 -3.47
CA ALA A 147 21.20 -1.58 -2.96
C ALA A 147 20.37 -0.83 -4.02
N VAL A 148 20.83 -0.80 -5.28
CA VAL A 148 20.09 -0.19 -6.39
C VAL A 148 18.79 -0.94 -6.69
N ARG A 149 18.83 -2.28 -6.64
CA ARG A 149 17.65 -3.14 -6.80
C ARG A 149 16.62 -2.86 -5.72
N SER A 150 17.06 -2.82 -4.46
CA SER A 150 16.22 -2.56 -3.29
C SER A 150 15.59 -1.17 -3.35
N LEU A 151 16.34 -0.15 -3.79
CA LEU A 151 15.81 1.21 -3.95
C LEU A 151 14.67 1.28 -4.97
N ASN A 152 14.78 0.57 -6.10
CA ASN A 152 13.76 0.57 -7.14
C ASN A 152 12.42 -0.01 -6.65
N VAL A 153 12.48 -1.10 -5.89
CA VAL A 153 11.27 -1.74 -5.31
C VAL A 153 10.70 -0.88 -4.20
N LEU A 154 11.52 -0.57 -3.19
CA LEU A 154 11.05 0.18 -2.01
C LEU A 154 10.56 1.56 -2.42
N GLY A 155 11.19 2.19 -3.41
CA GLY A 155 10.77 3.44 -3.97
C GLY A 155 9.37 3.39 -4.60
N LYS A 156 9.05 2.36 -5.39
CA LYS A 156 7.71 2.19 -5.97
C LYS A 156 6.65 1.88 -4.90
N ASN A 157 7.01 1.09 -3.90
CA ASN A 157 6.14 0.82 -2.76
C ASN A 157 5.85 2.09 -1.95
N LEU A 158 6.87 2.94 -1.75
CA LEU A 158 6.70 4.24 -1.12
C LEU A 158 5.76 5.13 -1.94
N ASP A 159 5.93 5.23 -3.27
CA ASP A 159 5.07 6.03 -4.14
C ASP A 159 3.59 5.61 -4.04
N ALA A 160 3.32 4.31 -4.08
CA ALA A 160 1.97 3.76 -3.90
C ALA A 160 1.41 4.09 -2.51
N THR A 161 2.23 3.95 -1.46
CA THR A 161 1.83 4.23 -0.08
C THR A 161 1.54 5.72 0.14
N LEU A 162 2.33 6.61 -0.46
CA LEU A 162 2.11 8.07 -0.40
C LEU A 162 0.80 8.48 -1.09
N LYS A 163 0.49 7.89 -2.26
CA LYS A 163 -0.80 8.10 -2.94
C LYS A 163 -1.98 7.66 -2.08
N LYS A 164 -1.87 6.49 -1.44
CA LYS A 164 -2.89 6.00 -0.49
C LYS A 164 -3.07 6.95 0.68
N GLY A 165 -1.97 7.41 1.29
CA GLY A 165 -1.98 8.40 2.36
C GLY A 165 -2.67 9.71 1.97
N ALA A 166 -2.38 10.22 0.77
CA ALA A 166 -2.96 11.48 0.29
C ALA A 166 -4.49 11.38 0.11
N LEU A 167 -4.97 10.22 -0.35
CA LEU A 167 -6.40 9.98 -0.50
C LEU A 167 -7.12 9.88 0.84
N PHE A 168 -6.55 9.21 1.83
CA PHE A 168 -7.13 9.22 3.18
C PHE A 168 -7.28 10.65 3.73
N VAL A 169 -6.28 11.50 3.50
CA VAL A 169 -6.35 12.90 3.93
C VAL A 169 -7.47 13.64 3.22
N ALA A 170 -7.55 13.52 1.88
CA ALA A 170 -8.62 14.12 1.09
C ALA A 170 -10.01 13.62 1.48
N GLN A 171 -10.15 12.35 1.87
CA GLN A 171 -11.41 11.75 2.31
C GLN A 171 -11.83 12.24 3.69
N ASN A 172 -10.90 12.37 4.63
CA ASN A 172 -11.18 12.96 5.94
C ASN A 172 -11.69 14.41 5.82
N GLN A 173 -11.20 15.18 4.85
CA GLN A 173 -11.71 16.52 4.53
C GLN A 173 -13.12 16.51 3.90
N ARG A 174 -13.54 15.42 3.27
CA ARG A 174 -14.88 15.27 2.69
C ARG A 174 -15.89 14.72 3.71
N ASN A 175 -15.45 13.78 4.56
CA ASN A 175 -16.25 13.16 5.61
C ASN A 175 -16.52 14.09 6.80
N SER A 176 -15.79 15.20 6.94
CA SER A 176 -16.14 16.26 7.89
C SER A 176 -17.51 16.90 7.65
N ASN A 177 -18.14 16.63 6.50
CA ASN A 177 -19.51 17.09 6.18
C ASN A 177 -20.61 16.13 6.69
N GLY A 178 -20.26 15.00 7.32
CA GLY A 178 -21.19 14.04 7.94
C GLY A 178 -21.13 14.05 9.49
N ASP A 179 -21.52 12.93 10.11
CA ASP A 179 -21.44 12.70 11.56
C ASP A 179 -20.00 12.91 12.09
N GLU A 180 -19.87 13.73 13.12
CA GLU A 180 -18.58 14.10 13.69
C GLU A 180 -17.86 12.94 14.39
N ALA A 181 -18.57 12.13 15.17
CA ALA A 181 -17.97 11.01 15.87
C ALA A 181 -17.46 9.95 14.88
N GLU A 182 -18.20 9.73 13.79
CA GLU A 182 -17.81 8.79 12.75
C GLU A 182 -16.59 9.28 11.95
N ALA A 183 -16.55 10.57 11.59
CA ALA A 183 -15.41 11.18 10.92
C ALA A 183 -14.13 11.13 11.78
N LEU A 184 -14.23 11.43 13.07
CA LEU A 184 -13.09 11.36 14.00
C LEU A 184 -12.59 9.93 14.18
N SER A 185 -13.49 8.96 14.30
CA SER A 185 -13.13 7.53 14.39
C SER A 185 -12.43 7.05 13.12
N PHE A 186 -12.97 7.37 11.95
CA PHE A 186 -12.38 7.01 10.66
C PHE A 186 -10.99 7.63 10.47
N PHE A 187 -10.81 8.90 10.86
CA PHE A 187 -9.50 9.56 10.82
C PHE A 187 -8.48 8.81 11.68
N ARG A 188 -8.81 8.56 12.96
CA ARG A 188 -7.93 7.85 13.91
C ARG A 188 -7.47 6.53 13.33
N GLU A 189 -8.38 5.71 12.83
CA GLU A 189 -8.04 4.37 12.35
C GLU A 189 -7.16 4.35 11.10
N ASN A 190 -7.31 5.32 10.19
CA ASN A 190 -6.67 5.28 8.88
C ASN A 190 -5.38 6.12 8.82
N ILE A 191 -5.32 7.28 9.49
CA ILE A 191 -4.13 8.13 9.47
C ILE A 191 -2.91 7.44 10.07
N MET A 192 -3.13 6.64 11.12
CA MET A 192 -2.07 5.89 11.80
C MET A 192 -1.49 4.79 10.91
N LYS A 193 -2.37 4.09 10.19
CA LYS A 193 -1.95 3.04 9.25
C LYS A 193 -1.14 3.66 8.12
N ALA A 194 -1.62 4.76 7.55
CA ALA A 194 -0.88 5.50 6.54
C ALA A 194 0.48 5.97 7.07
N ALA A 195 0.52 6.56 8.27
CA ALA A 195 1.77 7.01 8.88
C ALA A 195 2.75 5.86 9.12
N ARG A 196 2.28 4.72 9.65
CA ARG A 196 3.10 3.52 9.86
C ARG A 196 3.68 2.98 8.56
N ASP A 197 2.85 2.85 7.53
CA ASP A 197 3.25 2.28 6.25
C ASP A 197 4.26 3.16 5.53
N ILE A 198 4.03 4.48 5.54
CA ILE A 198 5.00 5.46 5.01
C ILE A 198 6.31 5.38 5.80
N ASN A 199 6.23 5.36 7.13
CA ASN A 199 7.42 5.38 7.99
C ASN A 199 8.30 4.14 7.79
N GLN A 200 7.70 2.96 7.67
CA GLN A 200 8.43 1.72 7.38
C GLN A 200 9.15 1.78 6.02
N ASN A 201 8.48 2.27 4.97
CA ASN A 201 9.11 2.41 3.66
C ASN A 201 10.27 3.42 3.67
N VAL A 202 10.08 4.57 4.32
CA VAL A 202 11.14 5.58 4.48
C VAL A 202 12.34 4.99 5.20
N GLY A 203 12.13 4.32 6.34
CA GLY A 203 13.20 3.71 7.12
C GLY A 203 13.96 2.62 6.35
N ASN A 204 13.24 1.80 5.58
CA ASN A 204 13.86 0.77 4.74
C ASN A 204 14.70 1.37 3.60
N ILE A 205 14.22 2.46 2.98
CA ILE A 205 14.99 3.18 1.95
C ILE A 205 16.22 3.86 2.57
N ALA A 206 16.07 4.51 3.73
CA ALA A 206 17.16 5.21 4.40
C ALA A 206 18.34 4.26 4.68
N LYS A 207 18.06 3.03 5.15
CA LYS A 207 19.07 1.98 5.40
C LYS A 207 19.89 1.57 4.17
N LEU A 208 19.48 1.93 2.95
CA LEU A 208 20.26 1.65 1.74
C LEU A 208 21.43 2.62 1.52
N TYR A 209 21.46 3.74 2.26
CA TYR A 209 22.48 4.78 2.10
C TYR A 209 23.49 4.73 3.26
N PRO A 210 24.76 5.10 3.00
CA PRO A 210 25.78 5.17 4.04
C PRO A 210 25.39 6.12 5.17
N ASP A 211 25.81 5.79 6.39
CA ASP A 211 25.66 6.68 7.53
C ASP A 211 26.36 8.02 7.27
N GLY A 212 25.70 9.11 7.66
CA GLY A 212 26.22 10.47 7.43
C GLY A 212 25.88 11.10 6.07
N SER A 213 25.44 10.31 5.08
CA SER A 213 24.96 10.82 3.78
C SER A 213 23.73 11.73 3.92
N VAL A 214 23.52 12.60 2.94
CA VAL A 214 22.36 13.52 2.92
C VAL A 214 21.06 12.72 2.84
N GLU A 215 21.04 11.66 2.04
CA GLU A 215 19.90 10.77 1.84
C GLU A 215 19.53 10.04 3.14
N LYS A 216 20.53 9.48 3.86
CA LYS A 216 20.32 8.82 5.16
C LYS A 216 19.82 9.82 6.20
N LYS A 217 20.51 10.97 6.36
CA LYS A 217 20.12 12.01 7.33
C LYS A 217 18.71 12.53 7.09
N THR A 218 18.36 12.78 5.82
CA THR A 218 17.01 13.25 5.46
C THR A 218 15.97 12.16 5.69
N GLY A 219 16.27 10.90 5.29
CA GLY A 219 15.41 9.76 5.54
C GLY A 219 15.16 9.51 7.02
N ASP A 220 16.19 9.60 7.87
CA ASP A 220 16.09 9.44 9.32
C ASP A 220 15.31 10.58 9.97
N ALA A 221 15.49 11.83 9.50
CA ALA A 221 14.73 12.97 9.98
C ALA A 221 13.23 12.82 9.64
N ILE A 222 12.92 12.39 8.42
CA ILE A 222 11.54 12.04 8.02
C ILE A 222 11.02 10.89 8.89
N PHE A 223 11.83 9.85 9.07
CA PHE A 223 11.44 8.68 9.86
C PHE A 223 11.10 9.09 11.30
N LYS A 224 11.95 9.89 11.93
CA LYS A 224 11.74 10.41 13.29
C LYS A 224 10.49 11.28 13.38
N ALA A 225 10.28 12.18 12.41
CA ALA A 225 9.08 13.03 12.37
C ALA A 225 7.79 12.22 12.24
N MET A 226 7.82 11.12 11.47
CA MET A 226 6.68 10.20 11.29
C MET A 226 6.57 9.13 12.38
N ALA A 227 7.65 8.87 13.11
CA ALA A 227 7.75 7.80 14.10
C ALA A 227 6.75 7.98 15.23
N ASP A 228 6.50 9.21 15.67
CA ASP A 228 5.50 9.44 16.72
C ASP A 228 4.14 8.91 16.28
N TRP A 229 3.69 9.25 15.08
CA TRP A 229 2.42 8.79 14.50
C TRP A 229 2.41 7.30 14.15
N ALA A 230 3.56 6.72 13.81
CA ALA A 230 3.71 5.32 13.42
C ALA A 230 3.83 4.35 14.62
N SER A 231 4.46 4.76 15.71
CA SER A 231 4.94 3.91 16.82
C SER A 231 3.91 3.70 17.93
N LYS A 232 3.11 4.72 18.27
CA LYS A 232 2.17 4.65 19.42
C LYS A 232 0.73 4.29 19.03
N GLY A 233 0.43 4.08 17.75
CA GLY A 233 -0.96 3.87 17.31
C GLY A 233 -1.86 5.01 17.82
N ALA A 234 -3.03 4.69 18.39
CA ALA A 234 -4.02 5.68 18.86
C ALA A 234 -3.54 6.50 20.07
N ASN A 235 -2.33 6.24 20.56
CA ASN A 235 -1.79 6.81 21.78
C ASN A 235 -0.78 7.94 21.59
N THR A 236 -0.64 8.50 20.38
CA THR A 236 0.12 9.76 20.24
C THR A 236 -0.58 10.89 20.97
N SER A 237 0.21 11.82 21.51
CA SER A 237 -0.31 13.04 22.15
C SER A 237 -1.26 13.78 21.20
N ASP A 238 -0.88 13.91 19.94
CA ASP A 238 -1.66 14.57 18.89
C ASP A 238 -3.01 13.88 18.61
N ILE A 239 -3.04 12.56 18.46
CA ILE A 239 -4.27 11.81 18.15
C ILE A 239 -5.17 11.69 19.40
N LYS A 240 -4.58 11.61 20.60
CA LYS A 240 -5.31 11.66 21.89
C LYS A 240 -5.91 13.03 22.15
N ALA A 241 -5.20 14.09 21.79
CA ALA A 241 -5.68 15.47 21.96
C ALA A 241 -6.75 15.84 20.93
N MET A 242 -6.84 15.11 19.81
CA MET A 242 -7.89 15.32 18.81
C MET A 242 -9.28 15.02 19.38
N LYS A 243 -10.07 16.07 19.64
CA LYS A 243 -11.44 15.96 20.17
C LYS A 243 -12.50 16.47 19.19
N THR A 244 -12.09 17.31 18.24
CA THR A 244 -13.00 18.02 17.34
C THR A 244 -12.64 17.80 15.87
N LYS A 245 -13.57 18.08 14.96
CA LYS A 245 -13.30 18.17 13.52
C LYS A 245 -12.16 19.15 13.19
N LYS A 246 -12.02 20.23 13.94
CA LYS A 246 -10.95 21.21 13.73
C LYS A 246 -9.58 20.58 13.98
N ASP A 247 -9.41 19.91 15.12
CA ASP A 247 -8.17 19.20 15.45
C ASP A 247 -7.82 18.16 14.39
N MET A 248 -8.83 17.43 13.93
CA MET A 248 -8.69 16.45 12.85
C MET A 248 -8.17 17.08 11.56
N LEU A 249 -8.76 18.20 11.14
CA LEU A 249 -8.35 18.91 9.92
C LEU A 249 -6.94 19.48 10.03
N ASP A 250 -6.53 19.97 11.19
CA ASP A 250 -5.16 20.44 11.44
C ASP A 250 -4.14 19.29 11.32
N LEU A 251 -4.45 18.13 11.92
CA LEU A 251 -3.63 16.92 11.76
C LEU A 251 -3.60 16.44 10.30
N ASN A 252 -4.72 16.54 9.60
CA ASN A 252 -4.80 16.24 8.17
C ASN A 252 -3.88 17.17 7.34
N GLY A 253 -3.83 18.46 7.67
CA GLY A 253 -2.92 19.42 7.06
C GLY A 253 -1.46 19.04 7.27
N LYS A 254 -1.09 18.68 8.51
CA LYS A 254 0.26 18.17 8.84
C LYS A 254 0.62 16.92 8.04
N MET A 255 -0.30 15.96 7.91
CA MET A 255 -0.07 14.77 7.08
C MET A 255 0.16 15.11 5.62
N THR A 256 -0.65 16.02 5.06
CA THR A 256 -0.51 16.47 3.66
C THR A 256 0.88 17.03 3.39
N THR A 257 1.35 17.92 4.26
CA THR A 257 2.68 18.54 4.14
C THR A 257 3.78 17.49 4.20
N ARG A 258 3.66 16.52 5.12
CA ARG A 258 4.62 15.40 5.24
C ARG A 258 4.62 14.52 4.00
N ILE A 259 3.47 14.12 3.48
CA ILE A 259 3.37 13.32 2.25
C ILE A 259 4.05 14.03 1.08
N LYS A 260 3.81 15.34 0.91
CA LYS A 260 4.48 16.14 -0.14
C LYS A 260 5.99 16.16 0.04
N ALA A 261 6.48 16.43 1.25
CA ALA A 261 7.91 16.45 1.54
C ALA A 261 8.59 15.10 1.26
N ILE A 262 7.94 13.98 1.62
CA ILE A 262 8.46 12.64 1.37
C ILE A 262 8.45 12.31 -0.12
N SER A 263 7.41 12.73 -0.86
CA SER A 263 7.37 12.59 -2.32
C SER A 263 8.51 13.35 -2.99
N GLU A 264 8.80 14.57 -2.56
CA GLU A 264 9.91 15.36 -3.09
C GLU A 264 11.28 14.78 -2.74
N TRP A 265 11.46 14.30 -1.50
CA TRP A 265 12.66 13.56 -1.10
C TRP A 265 12.86 12.33 -1.99
N ARG A 266 11.80 11.53 -2.19
CA ARG A 266 11.83 10.31 -3.02
C ARG A 266 12.26 10.59 -4.46
N LYS A 267 11.82 11.70 -5.06
CA LYS A 267 12.22 12.13 -6.41
C LYS A 267 13.70 12.51 -6.51
N LYS A 268 14.31 12.96 -5.42
CA LYS A 268 15.71 13.40 -5.36
C LYS A 268 16.70 12.26 -5.08
N LEU A 269 16.21 11.09 -4.66
CA LEU A 269 17.04 9.93 -4.36
C LEU A 269 17.77 9.43 -5.60
N LYS A 270 19.11 9.40 -5.51
CA LYS A 270 20.00 8.79 -6.50
C LYS A 270 20.31 7.34 -6.12
N PRO A 271 20.69 6.48 -7.07
CA PRO A 271 21.13 5.12 -6.76
C PRO A 271 22.24 5.13 -5.68
N PRO A 272 22.20 4.24 -4.68
CA PRO A 272 23.23 4.21 -3.65
C PRO A 272 24.57 3.83 -4.27
N VAL A 273 25.61 4.61 -4.01
CA VAL A 273 26.97 4.29 -4.44
C VAL A 273 27.50 3.20 -3.48
N PRO A 274 28.05 2.08 -3.99
CA PRO A 274 28.66 1.08 -3.13
C PRO A 274 29.80 1.73 -2.32
N ALA A 275 29.84 1.41 -1.02
CA ALA A 275 30.94 1.76 -0.14
C ALA A 275 32.21 1.00 -0.52
#